data_AF-A0A4Z0FST9-F1
#
_entry.id   AF-A0A4Z0FST9-F1
#
_cell.length_a   1.000
_cell.length_b   1.000
_cell.length_c   1.000
_cell.angle_alpha   90.00
_cell.angle_beta   90.00
_cell.angle_gamma   90.00
#
_symmetry.space_group_name_H-M   'P 1'
#
loop_
_entity.id
_entity.type
_entity.pdbx_description
1 polymer ?
#
loop_
_entity_poly.entity_id
_entity_poly.type
_entity_poly.pdbx_seq_one_letter_code
_entity_poly.pdbx_strand_id
1 'polypeptide(L)'
;IEGAWAGGVDSLLVLTGVTTPALLLAAEPRHRPTYVAADLRGLLAGQPEVVAEGGNAGFRCGGWSASVDGDGLRLGGEGEDRLDGLRALCAAAWTAAGKAAFTADCGRALARLGW
;
A
#
# COMPACT_ATOMS: atom_id res chain seq x y z
N ILE A 1 -14.56 -4.00 -1.13
CA ILE A 1 -13.45 -4.68 -1.85
C ILE A 1 -13.85 -6.08 -2.29
N GLU A 2 -14.34 -6.95 -1.42
CA GLU A 2 -14.73 -8.33 -1.82
C GLU A 2 -15.71 -8.38 -3.01
N GLY A 3 -16.72 -7.51 -3.05
CA GLY A 3 -17.66 -7.45 -4.18
C GLY A 3 -17.02 -7.03 -5.51
N ALA A 4 -15.96 -6.23 -5.48
CA ALA A 4 -15.23 -5.82 -6.68
C ALA A 4 -14.27 -6.91 -7.17
N TRP A 5 -13.58 -7.60 -6.24
CA TRP A 5 -12.78 -8.79 -6.55
C TRP A 5 -13.62 -9.90 -7.19
N ALA A 6 -14.79 -10.19 -6.62
CA ALA A 6 -15.72 -11.18 -7.17
C ALA A 6 -16.25 -10.79 -8.56
N GLY A 7 -16.35 -9.48 -8.84
CA GLY A 7 -16.76 -8.95 -10.14
C GLY A 7 -15.63 -8.75 -11.16
N GLY A 8 -14.36 -8.96 -10.78
CA GLY A 8 -13.20 -8.70 -11.63
C GLY A 8 -13.01 -7.22 -12.01
N VAL A 9 -13.54 -6.30 -11.19
CA VAL A 9 -13.47 -4.85 -11.44
C VAL A 9 -12.50 -4.18 -10.50
N ASP A 10 -11.94 -3.06 -10.94
CA ASP A 10 -11.07 -2.24 -10.11
C ASP A 10 -11.78 -1.73 -8.86
N SER A 11 -11.04 -1.67 -7.75
CA SER A 11 -11.57 -1.19 -6.48
C SER A 11 -10.75 -0.05 -5.90
N LEU A 12 -11.46 0.93 -5.35
CA LEU A 12 -10.89 2.02 -4.56
C LEU A 12 -11.18 1.79 -3.08
N LEU A 13 -10.13 1.71 -2.27
CA LEU A 13 -10.24 1.84 -0.83
C LEU A 13 -10.06 3.31 -0.43
N VAL A 14 -10.98 3.80 0.40
CA VAL A 14 -10.84 5.09 1.08
C VAL A 14 -10.59 4.91 2.57
N LEU A 15 -9.69 5.71 3.15
CA LEU A 15 -9.27 5.64 4.56
C LEU A 15 -10.19 6.42 5.52
N THR A 16 -11.41 6.76 5.09
CA THR A 16 -12.48 7.32 5.95
C THR A 16 -13.35 6.25 6.59
N GLY A 17 -13.17 4.99 6.20
CA GLY A 17 -13.91 3.85 6.73
C GLY A 17 -13.21 3.14 7.89
N VAL A 18 -13.49 1.85 8.04
CA VAL A 18 -12.98 1.00 9.14
C VAL A 18 -11.57 0.44 8.89
N THR A 19 -11.09 0.47 7.65
CA THR A 19 -9.79 -0.11 7.30
C THR A 19 -8.66 0.83 7.67
N THR A 20 -7.79 0.39 8.58
CA THR A 20 -6.56 1.11 8.93
C THR A 20 -5.44 0.78 7.94
N PRO A 21 -4.39 1.62 7.84
CA PRO A 21 -3.20 1.29 7.04
C PRO A 21 -2.57 -0.05 7.41
N ALA A 22 -2.50 -0.39 8.70
CA ALA A 22 -1.98 -1.69 9.14
C ALA A 22 -2.84 -2.86 8.63
N LEU A 23 -4.18 -2.75 8.71
CA LEU A 23 -5.09 -3.77 8.17
C LEU A 23 -4.98 -3.89 6.65
N LEU A 24 -4.75 -2.78 5.95
CA LEU A 24 -4.54 -2.76 4.51
C LEU A 24 -3.25 -3.48 4.11
N LEU A 25 -2.15 -3.23 4.82
CA LEU A 25 -0.88 -3.91 4.55
C LEU A 25 -1.00 -5.42 4.77
N ALA A 26 -1.76 -5.84 5.78
CA ALA A 26 -2.04 -7.25 6.09
C ALA A 26 -3.13 -7.89 5.21
N ALA A 27 -3.70 -7.19 4.23
CA ALA A 27 -4.81 -7.68 3.43
C ALA A 27 -4.46 -8.96 2.63
N GLU A 28 -5.31 -9.98 2.75
CA GLU A 28 -5.27 -11.15 1.88
C GLU A 28 -5.55 -10.75 0.42
N PRO A 29 -5.12 -11.56 -0.58
CA PRO A 29 -5.26 -11.21 -2.00
C PRO A 29 -6.66 -10.70 -2.42
N ARG A 30 -7.72 -11.34 -1.93
CA ARG A 30 -9.13 -10.96 -2.21
C ARG A 30 -9.56 -9.61 -1.62
N HIS A 31 -8.78 -9.05 -0.70
CA HIS A 31 -9.04 -7.79 -0.02
C HIS A 31 -8.06 -6.68 -0.42
N ARG A 32 -7.15 -6.93 -1.36
CA ARG A 32 -6.20 -5.94 -1.85
C ARG A 32 -6.89 -5.03 -2.87
N PRO A 33 -7.08 -3.74 -2.58
CA PRO A 33 -7.67 -2.81 -3.54
C PRO A 33 -6.71 -2.51 -4.70
N THR A 34 -7.25 -2.10 -5.85
CA THR A 34 -6.45 -1.56 -6.96
C THR A 34 -5.89 -0.18 -6.60
N TYR A 35 -6.71 0.65 -5.96
CA TYR A 35 -6.41 2.04 -5.65
C TYR A 35 -6.62 2.34 -4.17
N VAL A 36 -5.82 3.26 -3.62
CA VAL A 36 -5.91 3.71 -2.23
C VAL A 36 -6.00 5.24 -2.23
N ALA A 37 -6.99 5.80 -1.53
CA ALA A 37 -7.15 7.24 -1.37
C ALA A 37 -7.53 7.61 0.06
N ALA A 38 -7.38 8.90 0.42
CA ALA A 38 -7.89 9.39 1.71
C ALA A 38 -9.43 9.28 1.75
N ASP A 39 -10.08 9.75 0.69
CA ASP A 39 -11.53 9.84 0.52
C ASP A 39 -11.91 9.90 -0.97
N LEU A 40 -13.21 10.04 -1.25
CA LEU A 40 -13.75 10.01 -2.62
C LEU A 40 -13.27 11.15 -3.52
N ARG A 41 -12.69 12.22 -2.98
CA ARG A 41 -12.04 13.27 -3.81
C ARG A 41 -10.86 12.69 -4.60
N GLY A 42 -10.29 11.56 -4.17
CA GLY A 42 -9.28 10.82 -4.92
C GLY A 42 -9.74 10.28 -6.27
N LEU A 43 -11.04 10.30 -6.57
CA LEU A 43 -11.56 10.00 -7.91
C LEU A 43 -11.31 11.12 -8.93
N LEU A 44 -10.95 12.31 -8.47
CA LEU A 44 -10.79 13.50 -9.31
C LEU A 44 -9.35 13.71 -9.79
N ALA A 45 -8.41 12.87 -9.36
CA ALA A 45 -7.00 12.96 -9.71
C ALA A 45 -6.40 11.58 -10.00
N GLY A 46 -5.48 11.52 -10.96
CA GLY A 46 -4.71 10.31 -11.22
C GLY A 46 -3.81 9.97 -10.04
N GLN A 47 -3.80 8.70 -9.62
CA GLN A 47 -2.83 8.24 -8.63
C GLN A 47 -1.48 8.03 -9.32
N PRO A 48 -0.37 8.49 -8.73
CA PRO A 48 0.95 8.19 -9.27
C PRO A 48 1.18 6.67 -9.27
N GLU A 49 1.82 6.19 -10.33
CA GLU A 49 2.14 4.78 -10.49
C GLU A 49 3.12 4.31 -9.42
N VAL A 50 2.92 3.08 -8.92
CA VAL A 50 3.90 2.41 -8.07
C VAL A 50 4.88 1.66 -8.98
N VAL A 51 6.14 2.08 -8.97
CA VAL A 51 7.19 1.54 -9.83
C VAL A 51 8.04 0.56 -9.02
N ALA A 52 8.20 -0.66 -9.53
CA ALA A 52 9.12 -1.64 -8.93
C ALA A 52 10.59 -1.31 -9.25
N GLU A 53 11.46 -1.52 -8.27
CA GLU A 53 12.90 -1.30 -8.35
C GLU A 53 13.66 -2.59 -7.98
N GLY A 54 14.89 -2.74 -8.49
CA GLY A 54 15.80 -3.81 -8.09
C GLY A 54 15.25 -5.23 -8.29
N GLY A 55 14.40 -5.45 -9.30
CA GLY A 55 13.78 -6.75 -9.56
C GLY A 55 12.65 -7.11 -8.58
N ASN A 56 11.81 -6.15 -8.22
CA ASN A 56 10.73 -6.25 -7.21
C ASN A 56 11.24 -6.38 -5.77
N ALA A 57 12.49 -5.97 -5.51
CA ALA A 57 13.05 -5.87 -4.16
C ALA A 57 12.66 -4.56 -3.45
N GLY A 58 12.27 -3.54 -4.21
CA GLY A 58 11.76 -2.26 -3.71
C GLY A 58 10.66 -1.70 -4.60
N PHE A 59 9.90 -0.75 -4.05
CA PHE A 59 8.78 -0.10 -4.72
C PHE A 59 8.80 1.39 -4.45
N ARG A 60 8.60 2.20 -5.48
CA ARG A 60 8.62 3.66 -5.39
C ARG A 60 7.28 4.23 -5.83
N CYS A 61 6.79 5.22 -5.10
CA CYS A 61 5.60 5.99 -5.47
C CYS A 61 5.81 7.43 -4.99
N GLY A 62 5.66 8.41 -5.89
CA GLY A 62 6.06 9.79 -5.62
C GLY A 62 7.52 9.88 -5.15
N GLY A 63 7.76 10.62 -4.06
CA GLY A 63 9.08 10.74 -3.42
C GLY A 63 9.42 9.63 -2.41
N TRP A 64 8.55 8.63 -2.24
CA TRP A 64 8.71 7.55 -1.25
C TRP A 64 9.20 6.26 -1.90
N SER A 65 10.02 5.51 -1.17
CA SER A 65 10.39 4.13 -1.50
C SER A 65 10.11 3.18 -0.35
N ALA A 66 9.75 1.94 -0.65
CA ALA A 66 9.43 0.90 0.31
C ALA A 66 10.08 -0.43 -0.09
N SER A 67 10.48 -1.21 0.90
CA SER A 67 10.97 -2.57 0.71
C SER A 67 10.68 -3.42 1.93
N VAL A 68 10.79 -4.74 1.78
CA VAL A 68 10.76 -5.67 2.91
C VAL A 68 12.17 -6.17 3.16
N ASP A 69 12.56 -6.19 4.42
CA ASP A 69 13.78 -6.82 4.88
C ASP A 69 13.49 -7.74 6.07
N GLY A 70 14.51 -8.44 6.58
CA GLY A 70 14.36 -9.41 7.66
C GLY A 70 13.61 -8.89 8.90
N ASP A 71 13.65 -7.59 9.17
CA ASP A 71 13.00 -6.98 10.34
C ASP A 71 11.58 -6.43 10.07
N GLY A 72 11.11 -6.42 8.82
CA GLY A 72 9.78 -5.94 8.44
C GLY A 72 9.77 -5.01 7.23
N LEU A 73 8.77 -4.12 7.17
CA LEU A 73 8.70 -3.08 6.14
C LEU A 73 9.64 -1.93 6.48
N ARG A 74 10.39 -1.51 5.46
CA ARG A 74 11.17 -0.28 5.47
C ARG A 74 10.54 0.74 4.56
N LEU A 75 10.64 2.00 4.99
CA LEU A 75 10.27 3.16 4.20
C LEU A 75 11.47 4.11 4.13
N GLY A 76 11.83 4.49 2.91
CA GLY A 76 12.84 5.47 2.58
C GLY A 76 12.27 6.61 1.72
N GLY A 77 13.13 7.57 1.41
CA GLY A 77 12.75 8.76 0.66
C GLY A 77 12.01 9.80 1.50
N GLU A 78 11.61 10.85 0.79
CA GLU A 78 10.86 12.01 1.29
C GLU A 78 9.87 12.41 0.19
N GLY A 79 8.58 12.35 0.49
CA GLY A 79 7.51 12.73 -0.44
C GLY A 79 6.48 13.62 0.23
N GLU A 80 5.80 14.45 -0.56
CA GLU A 80 4.81 15.41 -0.07
C GLU A 80 3.51 14.73 0.38
N ASP A 81 3.04 13.71 -0.36
CA ASP A 81 1.84 12.94 -0.02
C ASP A 81 2.23 11.65 0.71
N ARG A 82 1.75 11.48 1.95
CA ARG A 82 1.95 10.24 2.71
C ARG A 82 1.23 9.04 2.09
N LEU A 83 0.17 9.24 1.31
CA LEU A 83 -0.54 8.15 0.62
C LEU A 83 0.34 7.49 -0.43
N ASP A 84 1.24 8.23 -1.07
CA ASP A 84 2.22 7.64 -1.98
C ASP A 84 3.14 6.67 -1.24
N GLY A 85 3.59 7.04 -0.03
CA GLY A 85 4.31 6.13 0.85
C GLY A 85 3.52 4.88 1.22
N LEU A 86 2.22 5.02 1.51
CA LEU A 86 1.35 3.87 1.78
C LEU A 86 1.17 2.96 0.56
N ARG A 87 1.01 3.53 -0.64
CA ARG A 87 0.91 2.77 -1.90
C ARG A 87 2.20 1.97 -2.14
N ALA A 88 3.37 2.57 -1.92
CA ALA A 88 4.65 1.88 -1.99
C ALA A 88 4.76 0.74 -0.96
N LEU A 89 4.34 0.98 0.29
CA LEU A 89 4.32 -0.06 1.34
C LEU A 89 3.38 -1.22 1.01
N CYS A 90 2.20 -0.94 0.46
CA CYS A 90 1.28 -1.97 0.00
C CYS A 90 1.94 -2.88 -1.04
N ALA A 91 2.59 -2.29 -2.05
CA ALA A 91 3.27 -3.08 -3.07
C ALA A 91 4.38 -3.96 -2.47
N ALA A 92 5.22 -3.40 -1.59
CA ALA A 92 6.26 -4.16 -0.90
C ALA A 92 5.69 -5.32 -0.06
N ALA A 93 4.69 -5.04 0.77
CA ALA A 93 4.06 -6.02 1.66
C ALA A 93 3.39 -7.15 0.88
N TRP A 94 2.61 -6.79 -0.14
CA TRP A 94 1.81 -7.76 -0.91
C TRP A 94 2.66 -8.59 -1.86
N THR A 95 3.73 -8.02 -2.43
CA THR A 95 4.71 -8.79 -3.20
C THR A 95 5.43 -9.80 -2.30
N ALA A 96 5.88 -9.40 -1.12
CA ALA A 96 6.55 -10.31 -0.18
C ALA A 96 5.62 -11.42 0.33
N ALA A 97 4.35 -11.10 0.63
CA ALA A 97 3.38 -12.07 1.13
C ALA A 97 2.82 -13.00 0.03
N GLY A 98 2.94 -12.63 -1.24
CA GLY A 98 2.41 -13.40 -2.37
C GLY A 98 0.90 -13.65 -2.21
N LYS A 99 0.51 -14.91 -2.01
CA LYS A 99 -0.89 -15.33 -1.85
C LYS A 99 -1.39 -15.36 -0.39
N ALA A 100 -0.58 -14.96 0.57
CA ALA A 100 -0.92 -14.90 1.99
C ALA A 100 -1.11 -13.46 2.48
N ALA A 101 -1.53 -13.29 3.73
CA ALA A 101 -1.46 -12.01 4.44
C ALA A 101 -0.01 -11.67 4.78
N PHE A 102 0.35 -10.37 4.77
CA PHE A 102 1.63 -9.91 5.30
C PHE A 102 1.59 -9.87 6.83
N THR A 103 2.60 -10.42 7.50
CA THR A 103 2.59 -10.61 8.96
C THR A 103 3.82 -10.06 9.69
N ALA A 104 4.82 -9.55 8.97
CA ALA A 104 6.01 -8.94 9.58
C ALA A 104 5.72 -7.51 10.07
N ASP A 105 6.67 -6.89 10.78
CA ASP A 105 6.47 -5.55 11.35
C ASP A 105 6.21 -4.51 10.26
N CYS A 106 5.22 -3.67 10.49
CA CYS A 106 4.92 -2.51 9.67
C CYS A 106 4.84 -1.21 10.50
N GLY A 107 4.95 -1.31 11.83
CA GLY A 107 4.73 -0.19 12.74
C GLY A 107 5.72 0.94 12.52
N ARG A 108 7.01 0.62 12.34
CA ARG A 108 8.04 1.64 12.10
C ARG A 108 7.83 2.41 10.80
N ALA A 109 7.43 1.71 9.74
CA ALA A 109 7.17 2.32 8.44
C ALA A 109 5.93 3.21 8.46
N LEU A 110 4.85 2.75 9.10
CA LEU A 110 3.62 3.53 9.25
C LEU A 110 3.81 4.77 10.13
N ALA A 111 4.54 4.64 11.24
CA ALA A 111 4.86 5.77 12.12
C ALA A 111 5.64 6.87 11.39
N ARG A 112 6.55 6.49 10.46
CA ARG A 112 7.28 7.45 9.63
C ARG A 112 6.37 8.25 8.69
N LEU A 113 5.23 7.69 8.27
CA LEU A 113 4.21 8.38 7.46
C LEU A 113 3.17 9.13 8.31
N GLY A 114 3.31 9.09 9.63
CA GLY A 114 2.42 9.77 10.57
C GLY A 114 1.09 9.04 10.80
N TRP A 115 1.12 7.70 10.84
CA TRP A 115 0.01 6.85 11.30
C TRP A 115 0.32 6.17 12.63
#